data_AF-A0A3S0Q3F5-F1
#
_entry.id   AF-A0A3S0Q3F5-F1
#
_cell.length_a   1.000
_cell.length_b   1.000
_cell.length_c   1.000
_cell.angle_alpha   90.00
_cell.angle_beta   90.00
_cell.angle_gamma   90.00
#
_symmetry.space_group_name_H-M   'P 1'
#
loop_
_entity.id
_entity.type
_entity.pdbx_description
1 polymer ?
#
loop_
_entity_poly.entity_id
_entity_poly.type
_entity_poly.pdbx_seq_one_letter_code
_entity_poly.pdbx_strand_id
1 'polypeptide(L)'
;MIVQACINGARPSDFHPLLPLAIDAMVRDAAASVAAGAAELHIHPRAANGKESLAAVDDTIGAIRRVCPGTLIGVSTGAWIEDDREKTREAIRRWRVLPDYASVNLSEDDAPGLMQLLRQKGVGIEAGLASVGDAERYISLEDHDRIFRVLIELDHEQDLQRACDIADGIIAVLERGRVHRPILLHGFDRTVWPFVRLARERRYSTRIGLEDGKHLPDGTIARDNAALVAAAVAIFSSQSP
;
A
#
# COMPACT_ATOMS: atom_id res chain seq x y z
N MET A 1 5.93 -10.33 10.07
CA MET A 1 6.49 -9.71 8.86
C MET A 1 5.83 -10.36 7.67
N ILE A 2 5.35 -9.57 6.72
CA ILE A 2 4.74 -10.06 5.49
C ILE A 2 5.29 -9.30 4.28
N VAL A 3 5.03 -9.85 3.09
CA VAL A 3 5.17 -9.15 1.81
C VAL A 3 3.77 -8.86 1.27
N GLN A 4 3.45 -7.59 1.10
CA GLN A 4 2.24 -7.12 0.43
C GLN A 4 2.51 -6.94 -1.07
N ALA A 5 1.61 -7.42 -1.92
CA ALA A 5 1.68 -7.19 -3.36
C ALA A 5 0.88 -5.95 -3.77
N CYS A 6 1.54 -4.95 -4.36
CA CYS A 6 0.95 -3.67 -4.78
C CYS A 6 0.89 -3.60 -6.31
N ILE A 7 -0.22 -4.11 -6.85
CA ILE A 7 -0.22 -4.65 -8.21
C ILE A 7 -0.27 -3.58 -9.31
N ASN A 8 -0.70 -2.35 -9.02
CA ASN A 8 -0.88 -1.33 -10.05
C ASN A 8 -0.51 0.11 -9.65
N GLY A 9 -1.14 0.69 -8.63
CA GLY A 9 -0.88 2.09 -8.25
C GLY A 9 -1.41 3.13 -9.23
N ALA A 10 -0.93 4.36 -9.07
CA ALA A 10 -1.18 5.52 -9.94
C ALA A 10 -0.24 5.59 -11.16
N ARG A 11 0.42 4.48 -11.54
CA ARG A 11 1.34 4.44 -12.68
C ARG A 11 0.62 4.70 -14.02
N PRO A 12 1.28 5.34 -15.00
CA PRO A 12 0.71 5.52 -16.33
C PRO A 12 0.61 4.18 -17.08
N SER A 13 -0.31 4.09 -18.03
CA SER A 13 -0.64 2.82 -18.70
C SER A 13 0.49 2.21 -19.52
N ASP A 14 1.47 3.02 -19.92
CA ASP A 14 2.66 2.61 -20.66
C ASP A 14 3.86 2.30 -19.73
N PHE A 15 3.70 2.38 -18.41
CA PHE A 15 4.77 2.12 -17.45
C PHE A 15 5.35 0.69 -17.58
N HIS A 16 4.45 -0.28 -17.75
CA HIS A 16 4.76 -1.70 -17.91
C HIS A 16 3.68 -2.41 -18.75
N PRO A 17 4.03 -3.28 -19.71
CA PRO A 17 3.06 -3.93 -20.61
C PRO A 17 2.03 -4.82 -19.91
N LEU A 18 2.36 -5.33 -18.70
CA LEU A 18 1.46 -6.13 -17.87
C LEU A 18 0.91 -5.37 -16.66
N LEU A 19 0.96 -4.03 -16.65
CA LEU A 19 0.32 -3.26 -15.57
C LEU A 19 -1.20 -3.55 -15.55
N PRO A 20 -1.77 -4.10 -14.47
CA PRO A 20 -3.18 -4.47 -14.44
C PRO A 20 -4.07 -3.24 -14.19
N LEU A 21 -4.76 -2.81 -15.25
CA LEU A 21 -5.64 -1.63 -15.23
C LEU A 21 -7.13 -1.95 -15.31
N ALA A 22 -7.48 -3.12 -15.84
CA ALA A 22 -8.86 -3.62 -15.89
C ALA A 22 -9.07 -4.71 -14.83
N ILE A 23 -10.31 -4.87 -14.35
CA ILE A 23 -10.64 -5.83 -13.28
C ILE A 23 -10.14 -7.25 -13.63
N ASP A 24 -10.38 -7.75 -14.84
CA ASP A 24 -9.92 -9.08 -15.24
C ASP A 24 -8.38 -9.24 -15.20
N ALA A 25 -7.65 -8.16 -15.49
CA ALA A 25 -6.20 -8.14 -15.37
C ALA A 25 -5.77 -8.13 -13.89
N MET A 26 -6.42 -7.31 -13.06
CA MET A 26 -6.18 -7.27 -11.62
C MET A 26 -6.47 -8.61 -10.95
N VAL A 27 -7.54 -9.31 -11.35
CA VAL A 27 -7.89 -10.65 -10.86
C VAL A 27 -6.79 -11.67 -11.18
N ARG A 28 -6.31 -11.70 -12.44
CA ARG A 28 -5.23 -12.62 -12.83
C ARG A 28 -3.92 -12.31 -12.09
N ASP A 29 -3.58 -11.04 -11.99
CA ASP A 29 -2.33 -10.59 -11.35
C ASP A 29 -2.37 -10.83 -9.84
N ALA A 30 -3.49 -10.54 -9.17
CA ALA A 30 -3.70 -10.83 -7.76
C ALA A 30 -3.51 -12.32 -7.44
N ALA A 31 -4.12 -13.22 -8.23
CA ALA A 31 -3.97 -14.65 -8.04
C ALA A 31 -2.52 -15.11 -8.23
N ALA A 32 -1.82 -14.57 -9.25
CA ALA A 32 -0.41 -14.88 -9.50
C ALA A 32 0.51 -14.36 -8.38
N SER A 33 0.25 -13.15 -7.87
CA SER A 33 1.00 -12.52 -6.78
C SER A 33 0.83 -13.29 -5.46
N VAL A 34 -0.39 -13.73 -5.14
CA VAL A 34 -0.65 -14.59 -3.97
C VAL A 34 0.04 -15.95 -4.13
N ALA A 35 -0.04 -16.57 -5.31
CA ALA A 35 0.66 -17.83 -5.59
C ALA A 35 2.19 -17.70 -5.50
N ALA A 36 2.74 -16.51 -5.77
CA ALA A 36 4.15 -16.18 -5.60
C ALA A 36 4.56 -15.93 -4.13
N GLY A 37 3.62 -15.91 -3.19
CA GLY A 37 3.86 -15.81 -1.75
C GLY A 37 3.49 -14.47 -1.12
N ALA A 38 2.79 -13.57 -1.83
CA ALA A 38 2.23 -12.38 -1.19
C ALA A 38 1.20 -12.79 -0.13
N ALA A 39 1.29 -12.19 1.06
CA ALA A 39 0.35 -12.45 2.14
C ALA A 39 -0.98 -11.69 1.98
N GLU A 40 -0.92 -10.58 1.25
CA GLU A 40 -2.02 -9.64 1.06
C GLU A 40 -1.80 -8.77 -0.18
N LEU A 41 -2.84 -8.05 -0.58
CA LEU A 41 -2.91 -7.28 -1.82
C LEU A 41 -3.24 -5.81 -1.53
N HIS A 42 -2.58 -4.88 -2.20
CA HIS A 42 -2.98 -3.47 -2.30
C HIS A 42 -3.28 -3.12 -3.75
N ILE A 43 -4.36 -2.37 -3.94
CA ILE A 43 -4.95 -2.16 -5.25
C ILE A 43 -5.42 -0.72 -5.37
N HIS A 44 -5.25 -0.16 -6.56
CA HIS A 44 -5.90 1.06 -7.00
C HIS A 44 -7.05 0.69 -7.95
N PRO A 45 -8.31 0.64 -7.47
CA PRO A 45 -9.45 0.28 -8.31
C PRO A 45 -9.66 1.32 -9.41
N ARG A 46 -10.04 0.86 -10.59
CA ARG A 46 -10.19 1.71 -11.79
C ARG A 46 -11.55 1.52 -12.43
N ALA A 47 -12.13 2.63 -12.89
CA ALA A 47 -13.34 2.61 -13.69
C ALA A 47 -13.06 2.09 -15.11
N ALA A 48 -14.12 1.83 -15.88
CA ALA A 48 -14.01 1.30 -17.24
C ALA A 48 -13.22 2.20 -18.22
N ASN A 49 -13.09 3.50 -17.90
CA ASN A 49 -12.27 4.44 -18.66
C ASN A 49 -10.78 4.40 -18.29
N GLY A 50 -10.36 3.47 -17.42
CA GLY A 50 -8.98 3.26 -16.97
C GLY A 50 -8.52 4.22 -15.87
N LYS A 51 -9.31 5.22 -15.48
CA LYS A 51 -8.96 6.12 -14.36
C LYS A 51 -9.21 5.44 -13.02
N GLU A 52 -8.42 5.79 -12.02
CA GLU A 52 -8.69 5.39 -10.64
C GLU A 52 -10.08 5.87 -10.22
N SER A 53 -10.79 5.06 -9.46
CA SER A 53 -12.09 5.44 -8.90
C SER A 53 -12.47 4.59 -7.70
N LEU A 54 -12.89 5.26 -6.63
CA LEU A 54 -13.44 4.63 -5.44
C LEU A 54 -14.85 4.07 -5.68
N ALA A 55 -15.54 4.46 -6.76
CA ALA A 55 -16.80 3.82 -7.14
C ALA A 55 -16.59 2.38 -7.65
N ALA A 56 -15.38 2.02 -8.08
CA ALA A 56 -15.05 0.70 -8.62
C ALA A 56 -14.64 -0.33 -7.54
N VAL A 57 -14.60 0.06 -6.26
CA VAL A 57 -14.17 -0.82 -5.16
C VAL A 57 -15.05 -2.07 -5.07
N ASP A 58 -16.37 -1.92 -5.09
CA ASP A 58 -17.29 -3.05 -4.91
C ASP A 58 -17.01 -4.18 -5.92
N ASP A 59 -16.92 -3.81 -7.19
CA ASP A 59 -16.72 -4.75 -8.30
C ASP A 59 -15.31 -5.36 -8.26
N THR A 60 -14.29 -4.54 -7.99
CA THR A 60 -12.89 -4.97 -7.97
C THR A 60 -12.64 -5.94 -6.82
N ILE A 61 -13.04 -5.58 -5.60
CA ILE A 61 -12.89 -6.44 -4.40
C ILE A 61 -13.73 -7.70 -4.54
N GLY A 62 -14.98 -7.57 -5.00
CA GLY A 62 -15.86 -8.72 -5.24
C GLY A 62 -15.26 -9.71 -6.24
N ALA A 63 -14.62 -9.24 -7.30
CA ALA A 63 -13.99 -10.09 -8.30
C ALA A 63 -12.74 -10.81 -7.75
N ILE A 64 -11.86 -10.09 -7.04
CA ILE A 64 -10.59 -10.64 -6.55
C ILE A 64 -10.80 -11.62 -5.40
N ARG A 65 -11.73 -11.36 -4.49
CA ARG A 65 -12.05 -12.30 -3.38
C ARG A 65 -12.47 -13.69 -3.88
N ARG A 66 -13.08 -13.80 -5.07
CA ARG A 66 -13.46 -15.09 -5.65
C ARG A 66 -12.27 -15.96 -6.04
N VAL A 67 -11.12 -15.35 -6.36
CA VAL A 67 -9.91 -16.08 -6.78
C VAL A 67 -8.83 -16.14 -5.71
N CYS A 68 -8.85 -15.22 -4.74
CA CYS A 68 -7.92 -15.17 -3.60
C CYS A 68 -8.67 -15.27 -2.25
N PRO A 69 -9.37 -16.38 -1.97
CA PRO A 69 -10.11 -16.51 -0.70
C PRO A 69 -9.16 -16.51 0.50
N GLY A 70 -9.47 -15.68 1.50
CA GLY A 70 -8.69 -15.56 2.73
C GLY A 70 -7.48 -14.61 2.67
N THR A 71 -7.17 -14.06 1.49
CA THR A 71 -6.16 -12.99 1.33
C THR A 71 -6.78 -11.65 1.72
N LEU A 72 -6.08 -10.87 2.55
CA LEU A 72 -6.51 -9.49 2.85
C LEU A 72 -6.32 -8.61 1.62
N ILE A 73 -7.32 -7.76 1.34
CA ILE A 73 -7.28 -6.85 0.20
C ILE A 73 -7.49 -5.41 0.69
N GLY A 74 -6.48 -4.58 0.45
CA GLY A 74 -6.49 -3.15 0.67
C GLY A 74 -6.73 -2.35 -0.60
N VAL A 75 -7.24 -1.13 -0.43
CA VAL A 75 -7.37 -0.15 -1.51
C VAL A 75 -6.74 1.18 -1.14
N SER A 76 -6.25 1.91 -2.15
CA SER A 76 -5.88 3.31 -1.98
C SER A 76 -7.11 4.21 -1.85
N THR A 77 -6.98 5.27 -1.06
CA THR A 77 -7.95 6.37 -0.98
C THR A 77 -7.35 7.75 -1.21
N GLY A 78 -6.20 7.80 -1.90
CA GLY A 78 -5.48 9.04 -2.17
C GLY A 78 -6.37 10.15 -2.73
N ALA A 79 -6.16 11.38 -2.26
CA ALA A 79 -7.05 12.51 -2.55
C ALA A 79 -7.21 12.81 -4.06
N TRP A 80 -6.25 12.44 -4.89
CA TRP A 80 -6.28 12.63 -6.34
C TRP A 80 -7.29 11.73 -7.07
N ILE A 81 -7.74 10.63 -6.45
CA ILE A 81 -8.56 9.61 -7.14
C ILE A 81 -9.91 10.21 -7.58
N GLU A 82 -10.63 10.86 -6.67
CA GLU A 82 -11.88 11.56 -6.97
C GLU A 82 -11.69 13.07 -7.16
N ASP A 83 -10.51 13.59 -6.82
CA ASP A 83 -10.10 15.00 -6.90
C ASP A 83 -11.10 15.95 -6.19
N ASP A 84 -11.82 15.44 -5.19
CA ASP A 84 -12.82 16.15 -4.41
C ASP A 84 -13.10 15.42 -3.10
N ARG A 85 -12.95 16.13 -1.99
CA ARG A 85 -13.12 15.59 -0.63
C ARG A 85 -14.48 14.96 -0.39
N GLU A 86 -15.55 15.63 -0.78
CA GLU A 86 -16.91 15.13 -0.52
C GLU A 86 -17.26 14.01 -1.48
N LYS A 87 -16.77 14.02 -2.73
CA LYS A 87 -16.90 12.86 -3.62
C LYS A 87 -16.17 11.64 -3.08
N THR A 88 -14.95 11.80 -2.56
CA THR A 88 -14.18 10.72 -1.90
C THR A 88 -15.00 10.09 -0.78
N ARG A 89 -15.52 10.93 0.14
CA ARG A 89 -16.34 10.45 1.26
C ARG A 89 -17.64 9.83 0.80
N GLU A 90 -18.32 10.40 -0.20
CA GLU A 90 -19.57 9.87 -0.73
C GLU A 90 -19.37 8.51 -1.42
N ALA A 91 -18.29 8.33 -2.18
CA ALA A 91 -17.93 7.06 -2.79
C ALA A 91 -17.69 5.98 -1.73
N ILE A 92 -16.88 6.26 -0.71
CA ILE A 92 -16.62 5.33 0.41
C ILE A 92 -17.90 5.04 1.19
N ARG A 93 -18.79 6.03 1.37
CA ARG A 93 -20.08 5.80 2.02
C ARG A 93 -20.93 4.78 1.26
N ARG A 94 -20.82 4.72 -0.07
CA ARG A 94 -21.59 3.84 -0.96
C ARG A 94 -21.02 2.42 -1.08
N TRP A 95 -19.83 2.14 -0.59
CA TRP A 95 -19.26 0.78 -0.61
C TRP A 95 -20.18 -0.21 0.10
N ARG A 96 -20.46 -1.32 -0.58
CA ARG A 96 -21.21 -2.46 -0.04
C ARG A 96 -20.33 -3.69 0.09
N VAL A 97 -19.36 -3.86 -0.81
CA VAL A 97 -18.34 -4.90 -0.69
C VAL A 97 -17.09 -4.23 -0.15
N LEU A 98 -16.87 -4.40 1.15
CA LEU A 98 -15.82 -3.69 1.86
C LEU A 98 -14.45 -4.34 1.63
N PRO A 99 -13.39 -3.55 1.35
CA PRO A 99 -12.01 -4.02 1.47
C PRO A 99 -11.70 -4.30 2.94
N ASP A 100 -10.64 -5.06 3.20
CA ASP A 100 -10.20 -5.39 4.57
C ASP A 100 -9.54 -4.17 5.24
N TYR A 101 -8.84 -3.35 4.47
CA TYR A 101 -8.30 -2.06 4.89
C TYR A 101 -8.27 -1.06 3.73
N ALA A 102 -8.01 0.20 4.06
CA ALA A 102 -7.71 1.25 3.08
C ALA A 102 -6.55 2.11 3.58
N SER A 103 -5.69 2.53 2.65
CA SER A 103 -4.58 3.45 2.97
C SER A 103 -5.09 4.89 3.04
N VAL A 104 -4.64 5.63 4.06
CA VAL A 104 -4.94 7.06 4.27
C VAL A 104 -3.64 7.81 4.48
N ASN A 105 -3.34 8.75 3.60
CA ASN A 105 -2.11 9.55 3.67
C ASN A 105 -2.30 10.67 4.69
N LEU A 106 -1.49 10.71 5.74
CA LEU A 106 -1.65 11.68 6.84
C LEU A 106 -1.31 13.12 6.45
N SER A 107 -0.58 13.30 5.35
CA SER A 107 -0.29 14.60 4.76
C SER A 107 -1.56 15.27 4.22
N GLU A 108 -2.60 14.49 3.86
CA GLU A 108 -3.85 15.02 3.31
C GLU A 108 -4.70 15.71 4.38
N ASP A 109 -5.29 16.86 4.03
CA ASP A 109 -6.11 17.65 4.95
C ASP A 109 -7.26 16.83 5.56
N ASP A 110 -7.90 15.98 4.76
CA ASP A 110 -9.08 15.22 5.17
C ASP A 110 -8.78 13.89 5.87
N ALA A 111 -7.51 13.55 6.09
CA ALA A 111 -7.12 12.27 6.68
C ALA A 111 -7.89 11.93 7.98
N PRO A 112 -8.06 12.83 8.98
CA PRO A 112 -8.82 12.50 10.19
C PRO A 112 -10.29 12.15 9.93
N GLY A 113 -10.93 12.88 9.01
CA GLY A 113 -12.33 12.62 8.64
C GLY A 113 -12.50 11.33 7.86
N LEU A 114 -11.54 11.01 7.00
CA LEU A 114 -11.50 9.77 6.23
C LEU A 114 -11.29 8.55 7.14
N MET A 115 -10.34 8.64 8.08
CA MET A 115 -10.12 7.63 9.13
C MET A 115 -11.39 7.38 9.94
N GLN A 116 -12.10 8.44 10.34
CA GLN A 116 -13.38 8.29 11.06
C GLN A 116 -14.43 7.56 10.23
N LEU A 117 -14.57 7.91 8.95
CA LEU A 117 -15.51 7.27 8.04
C LEU A 117 -15.20 5.77 7.82
N LEU A 118 -13.93 5.43 7.59
CA LEU A 118 -13.49 4.04 7.41
C LEU A 118 -13.76 3.22 8.68
N ARG A 119 -13.49 3.79 9.86
CA ARG A 119 -13.79 3.16 11.15
C ARG A 119 -15.29 2.89 11.32
N GLN A 120 -16.16 3.82 10.95
CA GLN A 120 -17.62 3.63 10.97
C GLN A 120 -18.08 2.54 9.99
N LYS A 121 -17.36 2.36 8.88
CA LYS A 121 -17.59 1.27 7.91
C LYS A 121 -17.04 -0.07 8.38
N GLY A 122 -16.21 -0.12 9.42
CA GLY A 122 -15.52 -1.33 9.85
C GLY A 122 -14.35 -1.73 8.94
N VAL A 123 -13.81 -0.78 8.16
CA VAL A 123 -12.63 -0.99 7.30
C VAL A 123 -11.38 -0.66 8.09
N GLY A 124 -10.36 -1.53 8.03
CA GLY A 124 -9.06 -1.29 8.65
C GLY A 124 -8.38 -0.05 8.05
N ILE A 125 -7.55 0.64 8.85
CA ILE A 125 -6.85 1.85 8.40
C ILE A 125 -5.37 1.55 8.31
N GLU A 126 -4.80 1.67 7.11
CA GLU A 126 -3.36 1.76 6.92
C GLU A 126 -2.96 3.24 6.93
N ALA A 127 -2.28 3.68 7.99
CA ALA A 127 -1.92 5.08 8.19
C ALA A 127 -0.61 5.38 7.45
N GLY A 128 -0.70 6.11 6.34
CA GLY A 128 0.39 6.47 5.46
C GLY A 128 1.17 7.70 5.95
N LEU A 129 2.46 7.53 6.25
CA LEU A 129 3.36 8.54 6.80
C LEU A 129 4.56 8.72 5.86
N ALA A 130 4.73 9.94 5.32
CA ALA A 130 5.84 10.26 4.42
C ALA A 130 6.89 11.19 5.06
N SER A 131 6.60 11.74 6.23
CA SER A 131 7.47 12.67 6.93
C SER A 131 7.33 12.57 8.45
N VAL A 132 8.31 13.13 9.16
CA VAL A 132 8.23 13.32 10.62
C VAL A 132 6.99 14.14 11.00
N GLY A 133 6.64 15.16 10.20
CA GLY A 133 5.45 15.97 10.43
C GLY A 133 4.15 15.16 10.35
N ASP A 134 4.07 14.19 9.44
CA ASP A 134 2.92 13.28 9.35
C ASP A 134 2.83 12.39 10.59
N ALA A 135 3.97 11.90 11.09
CA ALA A 135 4.02 11.10 12.31
C ALA A 135 3.60 11.91 13.55
N GLU A 136 4.04 13.17 13.66
CA GLU A 136 3.62 14.09 14.74
C GLU A 136 2.12 14.35 14.68
N ARG A 137 1.61 14.64 13.47
CA ARG A 137 0.18 14.81 13.22
C ARG A 137 -0.59 13.55 13.62
N TYR A 138 -0.12 12.37 13.22
CA TYR A 138 -0.75 11.09 13.52
C TYR A 138 -0.89 10.84 15.02
N ILE A 139 0.18 10.98 15.81
CA ILE A 139 0.12 10.74 17.27
C ILE A 139 -0.71 11.80 18.02
N SER A 140 -0.98 12.95 17.39
CA SER A 140 -1.86 13.99 17.93
C SER A 140 -3.35 13.68 17.76
N LEU A 141 -3.71 12.74 16.87
CA LEU A 141 -5.10 12.37 16.62
C LEU A 141 -5.65 11.52 17.77
N GLU A 142 -6.93 11.76 18.08
CA GLU A 142 -7.71 10.84 18.89
C GLU A 142 -7.83 9.48 18.18
N ASP A 143 -7.84 8.39 18.95
CA ASP A 143 -7.95 7.02 18.44
C ASP A 143 -6.85 6.64 17.41
N HIS A 144 -5.68 7.29 17.45
CA HIS A 144 -4.56 6.96 16.56
C HIS A 144 -4.12 5.50 16.72
N ASP A 145 -4.30 4.91 17.89
CA ASP A 145 -4.03 3.50 18.17
C ASP A 145 -5.03 2.55 17.50
N ARG A 146 -6.21 3.01 17.04
CA ARG A 146 -7.25 2.19 16.40
C ARG A 146 -7.11 2.13 14.88
N ILE A 147 -5.96 1.66 14.43
CA ILE A 147 -5.63 1.44 13.03
C ILE A 147 -5.24 -0.03 12.77
N PHE A 148 -5.24 -0.42 11.51
CA PHE A 148 -4.75 -1.73 11.07
C PHE A 148 -3.23 -1.78 11.20
N ARG A 149 -2.52 -0.80 10.62
CA ARG A 149 -1.06 -0.66 10.71
C ARG A 149 -0.56 0.70 10.24
N VAL A 150 0.72 0.98 10.47
CA VAL A 150 1.42 2.14 9.91
C VAL A 150 2.12 1.76 8.61
N LEU A 151 2.00 2.59 7.60
CA LEU A 151 2.75 2.56 6.35
C LEU A 151 3.74 3.72 6.37
N ILE A 152 5.04 3.42 6.30
CA ILE A 152 6.07 4.44 6.06
C ILE A 152 6.33 4.45 4.55
N GLU A 153 5.86 5.49 3.86
CA GLU A 153 5.90 5.63 2.40
C GLU A 153 6.78 6.80 1.97
N LEU A 154 7.83 6.52 1.22
CA LEU A 154 8.84 7.52 0.85
C LEU A 154 8.91 7.71 -0.66
N ASP A 155 7.74 7.82 -1.29
CA ASP A 155 7.54 7.80 -2.74
C ASP A 155 8.38 8.85 -3.49
N HIS A 156 8.61 9.99 -2.85
CA HIS A 156 9.27 11.15 -3.45
C HIS A 156 10.75 11.26 -3.09
N GLU A 157 11.29 10.41 -2.22
CA GLU A 157 12.71 10.45 -1.83
C GLU A 157 13.49 9.34 -2.52
N GLN A 158 14.40 9.74 -3.42
CA GLN A 158 15.21 8.84 -4.24
C GLN A 158 16.67 8.77 -3.75
N ASP A 159 17.06 9.64 -2.81
CA ASP A 159 18.31 9.53 -2.06
C ASP A 159 18.12 8.53 -0.90
N LEU A 160 18.86 7.43 -0.95
CA LEU A 160 18.71 6.35 0.03
C LEU A 160 19.06 6.79 1.45
N GLN A 161 20.08 7.62 1.63
CA GLN A 161 20.49 8.06 2.97
C GLN A 161 19.39 8.94 3.56
N ARG A 162 18.90 9.91 2.78
CA ARG A 162 17.83 10.79 3.22
C ARG A 162 16.53 10.04 3.48
N ALA A 163 16.19 9.05 2.66
CA ALA A 163 15.03 8.19 2.88
C ALA A 163 15.15 7.43 4.22
N CYS A 164 16.32 6.86 4.51
CA CYS A 164 16.59 6.21 5.81
C CYS A 164 16.46 7.19 6.98
N ASP A 165 17.03 8.40 6.86
CA ASP A 165 16.96 9.42 7.90
C ASP A 165 15.51 9.85 8.21
N ILE A 166 14.67 9.97 7.17
CA ILE A 166 13.24 10.27 7.32
C ILE A 166 12.51 9.10 8.01
N ALA A 167 12.75 7.86 7.57
CA ALA A 167 12.15 6.68 8.19
C ALA A 167 12.52 6.56 9.68
N ASP A 168 13.79 6.80 10.02
CA ASP A 168 14.28 6.82 11.40
C ASP A 168 13.60 7.90 12.24
N GLY A 169 13.44 9.11 11.68
CA GLY A 169 12.70 10.19 12.32
C GLY A 169 11.23 9.83 12.59
N ILE A 170 10.55 9.21 11.63
CA ILE A 170 9.16 8.74 11.80
C ILE A 170 9.09 7.70 12.91
N ILE A 171 9.97 6.70 12.90
CA ILE A 171 10.01 5.64 13.92
C ILE A 171 10.21 6.24 15.32
N ALA A 172 11.14 7.20 15.48
CA ALA A 172 11.37 7.85 16.77
C ALA A 172 10.12 8.58 17.31
N VAL A 173 9.33 9.20 16.42
CA VAL A 173 8.03 9.82 16.80
C VAL A 173 7.01 8.77 17.23
N LEU A 174 6.90 7.66 16.48
CA LEU A 174 5.98 6.55 16.80
C LEU A 174 6.32 5.90 18.16
N GLU A 175 7.61 5.70 18.44
CA GLU A 175 8.09 5.19 19.74
C GLU A 175 7.75 6.13 20.89
N ARG A 176 7.97 7.44 20.70
CA ARG A 176 7.59 8.46 21.69
C ARG A 176 6.08 8.50 21.93
N GLY A 177 5.30 8.33 20.86
CA GLY A 177 3.84 8.20 20.90
C GLY A 177 3.34 6.86 21.43
N ARG A 178 4.24 5.90 21.74
CA ARG A 178 3.91 4.54 22.20
C ARG A 178 2.97 3.79 21.23
N VAL A 179 3.20 3.95 19.94
CA VAL A 179 2.44 3.28 18.89
C VAL A 179 2.96 1.85 18.73
N HIS A 180 2.16 0.86 19.12
CA HIS A 180 2.52 -0.57 19.08
C HIS A 180 1.89 -1.31 17.89
N ARG A 181 1.78 -0.64 16.74
CA ARG A 181 1.16 -1.20 15.53
C ARG A 181 2.22 -1.75 14.57
N PRO A 182 1.89 -2.77 13.75
CA PRO A 182 2.80 -3.23 12.71
C PRO A 182 3.24 -2.09 11.80
N ILE A 183 4.48 -2.12 11.32
CA ILE A 183 5.02 -1.19 10.33
C ILE A 183 5.18 -1.93 9.01
N LEU A 184 4.67 -1.31 7.94
CA LEU A 184 4.96 -1.65 6.56
C LEU A 184 5.92 -0.60 5.99
N LEU A 185 7.09 -1.04 5.54
CA LEU A 185 8.10 -0.15 4.98
C LEU A 185 8.06 -0.18 3.45
N HIS A 186 7.89 0.99 2.85
CA HIS A 186 7.70 1.20 1.41
C HIS A 186 8.80 2.10 0.86
N GLY A 187 9.52 1.60 -0.15
CA GLY A 187 10.39 2.39 -1.02
C GLY A 187 9.85 2.39 -2.45
N PHE A 188 10.21 3.41 -3.23
CA PHE A 188 9.65 3.67 -4.54
C PHE A 188 10.74 3.88 -5.58
N ASP A 189 10.58 3.30 -6.76
CA ASP A 189 11.58 3.22 -7.83
C ASP A 189 12.98 2.82 -7.32
N ARG A 190 13.91 3.77 -7.17
CA ARG A 190 15.30 3.46 -6.81
C ARG A 190 15.46 2.91 -5.40
N THR A 191 14.51 3.20 -4.51
CA THR A 191 14.59 2.82 -3.09
C THR A 191 13.85 1.52 -2.77
N VAL A 192 13.11 0.94 -3.72
CA VAL A 192 12.33 -0.32 -3.55
C VAL A 192 13.15 -1.44 -2.90
N TRP A 193 14.19 -1.93 -3.58
CA TRP A 193 14.96 -3.07 -3.08
C TRP A 193 15.82 -2.77 -1.85
N PRO A 194 16.46 -1.59 -1.72
CA PRO A 194 17.04 -1.18 -0.45
C PRO A 194 16.05 -1.25 0.71
N PHE A 195 14.82 -0.77 0.53
CA PHE A 195 13.79 -0.77 1.57
C PHE A 195 13.22 -2.16 1.86
N VAL A 196 13.08 -3.02 0.86
CA VAL A 196 12.73 -4.45 1.07
C VAL A 196 13.76 -5.14 1.98
N ARG A 197 15.07 -4.92 1.75
CA ARG A 197 16.12 -5.50 2.60
C ARG A 197 16.12 -4.89 4.00
N LEU A 198 16.01 -3.57 4.11
CA LEU A 198 15.94 -2.85 5.37
C LEU A 198 14.74 -3.30 6.22
N ALA A 199 13.58 -3.52 5.60
CA ALA A 199 12.39 -4.02 6.26
C ALA A 199 12.65 -5.38 6.92
N ARG A 200 13.27 -6.31 6.19
CA ARG A 200 13.68 -7.61 6.74
C ARG A 200 14.64 -7.46 7.91
N GLU A 201 15.69 -6.66 7.75
CA GLU A 201 16.71 -6.43 8.79
C GLU A 201 16.10 -5.88 10.08
N ARG A 202 15.15 -4.94 9.96
CA ARG A 202 14.46 -4.30 11.08
C ARG A 202 13.23 -5.05 11.60
N ARG A 203 12.95 -6.21 11.01
CA ARG A 203 11.76 -7.03 11.28
C ARG A 203 10.41 -6.35 11.03
N TYR A 204 10.37 -5.47 10.04
CA TYR A 204 9.14 -4.87 9.52
C TYR A 204 8.55 -5.69 8.38
N SER A 205 7.29 -5.45 8.06
CA SER A 205 6.70 -5.91 6.81
C SER A 205 7.16 -5.01 5.66
N THR A 206 7.07 -5.49 4.43
CA THR A 206 7.35 -4.68 3.23
C THR A 206 6.25 -4.85 2.19
N ARG A 207 6.29 -3.97 1.20
CA ARG A 207 5.45 -4.04 0.01
C ARG A 207 6.29 -4.01 -1.26
N ILE A 208 5.77 -4.64 -2.30
CA ILE A 208 6.38 -4.69 -3.61
C ILE A 208 5.32 -4.83 -4.69
N GLY A 209 5.54 -4.22 -5.84
CA GLY A 209 4.80 -4.49 -7.08
C GLY A 209 5.05 -3.41 -8.11
N LEU A 210 4.36 -3.49 -9.24
CA LEU A 210 4.48 -2.53 -10.34
C LEU A 210 4.03 -1.12 -9.93
N GLU A 211 3.25 -0.99 -8.86
CA GLU A 211 3.02 0.29 -8.20
C GLU A 211 4.34 0.92 -7.73
N ASP A 212 5.13 0.16 -6.99
CA ASP A 212 6.33 0.64 -6.30
C ASP A 212 7.52 0.73 -7.26
N GLY A 213 7.65 -0.19 -8.22
CA GLY A 213 8.69 -0.17 -9.24
C GLY A 213 8.67 -1.40 -10.16
N LYS A 214 9.35 -1.32 -11.32
CA LYS A 214 9.34 -2.39 -12.35
C LYS A 214 10.62 -3.19 -12.48
N HIS A 215 11.66 -2.89 -11.71
CA HIS A 215 12.95 -3.57 -11.83
C HIS A 215 13.09 -4.67 -10.77
N LEU A 216 13.73 -5.78 -11.13
CA LEU A 216 14.18 -6.83 -10.21
C LEU A 216 15.45 -6.39 -9.45
N PRO A 217 15.89 -7.14 -8.42
CA PRO A 217 17.07 -6.77 -7.62
C PRO A 217 18.37 -6.64 -8.43
N ASP A 218 18.43 -7.30 -9.59
CA ASP A 218 19.57 -7.25 -10.53
C ASP A 218 19.47 -6.08 -11.53
N GLY A 219 18.40 -5.27 -11.46
CA GLY A 219 18.16 -4.13 -12.33
C GLY A 219 17.44 -4.46 -13.64
N THR A 220 17.16 -5.73 -13.94
CA THR A 220 16.36 -6.10 -15.11
C THR A 220 14.89 -5.74 -14.92
N ILE A 221 14.14 -5.48 -15.99
CA ILE A 221 12.69 -5.24 -15.89
C ILE A 221 12.00 -6.57 -15.55
N ALA A 222 11.22 -6.57 -14.48
CA ALA A 222 10.43 -7.71 -14.06
C ALA A 222 9.41 -8.09 -15.14
N ARG A 223 9.16 -9.39 -15.31
CA ARG A 223 8.16 -9.86 -16.28
C ARG A 223 6.73 -9.46 -15.85
N ASP A 224 6.43 -9.53 -14.56
CA ASP A 224 5.13 -9.23 -13.94
C ASP A 224 5.28 -8.98 -12.43
N ASN A 225 4.17 -8.66 -11.75
CA ASN A 225 4.14 -8.52 -10.29
C ASN A 225 4.56 -9.80 -9.55
N ALA A 226 4.15 -10.98 -10.05
CA ALA A 226 4.51 -12.25 -9.43
C ALA A 226 6.03 -12.46 -9.35
N ALA A 227 6.78 -12.03 -10.37
CA ALA A 227 8.25 -12.05 -10.34
C ALA A 227 8.83 -11.12 -9.27
N LEU A 228 8.27 -9.91 -9.12
CA LEU A 228 8.68 -8.96 -8.08
C LEU A 228 8.39 -9.52 -6.67
N VAL A 229 7.19 -10.07 -6.47
CA VAL A 229 6.77 -10.69 -5.21
C VAL A 229 7.67 -11.86 -4.85
N ALA A 230 7.92 -12.79 -5.78
CA ALA A 230 8.76 -13.96 -5.54
C ALA A 230 10.17 -13.55 -5.09
N ALA A 231 10.74 -12.51 -5.70
CA ALA A 231 12.05 -11.99 -5.31
C ALA A 231 12.04 -11.37 -3.88
N ALA A 232 11.01 -10.62 -3.51
CA ALA A 232 10.87 -10.09 -2.15
C ALA A 232 10.66 -11.20 -1.11
N VAL A 233 9.83 -12.21 -1.42
CA VAL A 233 9.59 -13.38 -0.56
C VAL A 233 10.87 -14.18 -0.36
N ALA A 234 11.70 -14.34 -1.40
CA ALA A 234 13.00 -14.99 -1.28
C ALA A 234 13.94 -14.25 -0.31
N ILE A 235 13.95 -12.91 -0.35
CA ILE A 235 14.68 -12.10 0.64
C ILE A 235 14.14 -12.39 2.05
N PHE A 236 12.82 -12.32 2.25
CA PHE A 236 12.19 -12.51 3.57
C PHE A 236 12.31 -13.94 4.13
N SER A 237 12.41 -14.94 3.26
CA SER A 237 12.50 -16.36 3.63
C SER A 237 13.93 -16.85 3.85
N SER A 238 14.93 -16.09 3.36
CA SER A 238 16.32 -16.43 3.62
C SER A 238 16.61 -16.38 5.12
N GLN A 239 17.30 -17.39 5.66
CA GLN A 239 17.87 -17.27 7.00
C GLN A 239 19.00 -16.25 6.93
N SER A 240 19.08 -15.34 7.90
CA SER A 240 20.28 -14.50 8.03
C SER A 240 21.49 -15.43 8.18
N PRO A 241 22.62 -15.15 7.50
CA PRO A 241 23.86 -15.86 7.79
C PRO A 241 24.25 -15.71 9.26
#